data_AF-A0A143YFF8-F1
#
_entry.id   AF-A0A143YFF8-F1
#
_cell.length_a   1.000
_cell.length_b   1.000
_cell.length_c   1.000
_cell.angle_alpha   90.00
_cell.angle_beta   90.00
_cell.angle_gamma   90.00
#
_symmetry.space_group_name_H-M   'P 1'
#
loop_
_entity.id
_entity.type
_entity.pdbx_description
1 polymer ?
#
loop_
_entity_poly.entity_id
_entity_poly.type
_entity_poly.pdbx_seq_one_letter_code
_entity_poly.pdbx_strand_id
1 'polypeptide(L)'
;MELMQKLGKYHEENWIVFDDAQNKFDQIRDKKSCYVTELDDSSEENSYFEEYDDGHVLDDIETVKDVVAFSEITSFKGKLLSDMEEKDRIIIIPHIINSLSKLDARPMAYTVKDDSIKLAWYLNNMMHIWTLSDLFDVASIE
;
A
#
# COMPACT_ATOMS: atom_id res chain seq x y z
N MET A 1 -6.18 -14.41 8.98
CA MET A 1 -4.88 -15.09 8.78
C MET A 1 -4.36 -14.99 7.34
N GLU A 2 -5.19 -14.55 6.37
CA GLU A 2 -4.80 -14.41 4.96
C GLU A 2 -3.86 -13.20 4.69
N LEU A 3 -4.06 -12.08 5.40
CA LEU A 3 -3.22 -10.88 5.25
C LEU A 3 -1.73 -11.17 5.52
N MET A 4 -1.43 -11.92 6.60
CA MET A 4 -0.07 -12.32 6.94
C MET A 4 0.56 -13.23 5.89
N GLN A 5 -0.22 -14.13 5.29
CA GLN A 5 0.25 -14.99 4.22
C GLN A 5 0.54 -14.17 2.95
N LYS A 6 -0.29 -13.18 2.62
CA LYS A 6 -0.04 -12.28 1.48
C LYS A 6 1.20 -11.41 1.67
N LEU A 7 1.36 -10.80 2.86
CA LEU A 7 2.56 -10.02 3.17
C LEU A 7 3.81 -10.89 3.16
N GLY A 8 3.75 -12.08 3.76
CA GLY A 8 4.85 -13.04 3.80
C GLY A 8 5.24 -13.62 2.44
N LYS A 9 4.31 -13.68 1.47
CA LYS A 9 4.58 -14.19 0.12
C LYS A 9 5.60 -13.32 -0.65
N TYR A 10 5.57 -12.02 -0.43
CA TYR A 10 6.41 -11.06 -1.17
C TYR A 10 7.51 -10.44 -0.31
N HIS A 11 7.37 -10.46 1.02
CA HIS A 11 8.39 -9.99 1.94
C HIS A 11 8.52 -10.91 3.16
N GLU A 12 9.68 -11.56 3.27
CA GLU A 12 10.07 -12.37 4.43
C GLU A 12 10.41 -11.46 5.62
N GLU A 13 9.38 -11.00 6.33
CA GLU A 13 9.52 -10.21 7.54
C GLU A 13 8.57 -10.75 8.61
N ASN A 14 8.93 -10.55 9.88
CA ASN A 14 8.07 -10.87 11.02
C ASN A 14 7.05 -9.73 11.21
N TRP A 15 6.02 -9.73 10.38
CA TRP A 15 4.95 -8.75 10.42
C TRP A 15 4.09 -8.91 11.69
N ILE A 16 3.62 -7.79 12.23
CA ILE A 16 2.62 -7.72 13.28
C ILE A 16 1.42 -6.97 12.71
N VAL A 17 0.24 -7.58 12.79
CA VAL A 17 -1.02 -7.03 12.26
C VAL A 17 -1.73 -6.24 13.34
N PHE A 18 -2.27 -5.07 12.99
CA PHE A 18 -3.12 -4.33 13.92
C PHE A 18 -4.49 -5.00 14.11
N ASP A 19 -5.08 -4.88 15.30
CA ASP A 19 -6.30 -5.62 15.69
C ASP A 19 -7.48 -5.49 14.70
N ASP A 20 -7.65 -4.32 14.08
CA ASP A 20 -8.72 -4.04 13.10
C ASP A 20 -8.32 -4.32 11.65
N ALA A 21 -7.04 -4.60 11.38
CA ALA A 21 -6.51 -4.68 10.03
C ALA A 21 -7.02 -5.89 9.25
N GLN A 22 -7.27 -7.03 9.92
CA GLN A 22 -7.86 -8.20 9.25
C GLN A 22 -9.27 -7.88 8.75
N ASN A 23 -10.09 -7.19 9.55
CA ASN A 23 -11.44 -6.79 9.15
C ASN A 23 -11.42 -5.80 7.97
N LYS A 24 -10.49 -4.83 7.98
CA LYS A 24 -10.28 -3.89 6.87
C LYS A 24 -9.81 -4.61 5.60
N PHE A 25 -8.89 -5.56 5.74
CA PHE A 25 -8.44 -6.40 4.64
C PHE A 25 -9.60 -7.20 4.03
N ASP A 26 -10.44 -7.82 4.85
CA ASP A 26 -11.60 -8.57 4.36
C ASP A 26 -12.60 -7.64 3.63
N GLN A 27 -12.83 -6.42 4.13
CA GLN A 27 -13.66 -5.42 3.42
C GLN A 27 -13.10 -5.02 2.06
N ILE A 28 -11.77 -4.87 1.94
CA ILE A 28 -11.10 -4.53 0.67
C ILE A 28 -11.07 -5.74 -0.27
N ARG A 29 -10.87 -6.95 0.27
CA ARG A 29 -10.90 -8.20 -0.51
C ARG A 29 -12.27 -8.45 -1.11
N ASP A 30 -13.32 -8.26 -0.31
CA ASP A 30 -14.70 -8.60 -0.67
C ASP A 30 -15.39 -7.48 -1.48
N LYS A 31 -14.80 -6.27 -1.52
CA LYS A 31 -15.14 -5.29 -2.54
C LYS A 31 -14.78 -5.87 -3.91
N LYS A 32 -15.80 -6.24 -4.69
CA LYS A 32 -15.66 -6.35 -6.15
C LYS A 32 -15.07 -5.03 -6.62
N SER A 33 -14.03 -5.09 -7.46
CA SER A 33 -13.44 -3.89 -8.04
C SER A 33 -14.53 -3.11 -8.77
N CYS A 34 -15.03 -2.03 -8.16
CA CYS A 34 -16.06 -1.20 -8.76
C CYS A 34 -15.60 -0.62 -10.12
N TYR A 35 -14.28 -0.56 -10.31
CA TYR A 35 -13.61 0.06 -11.44
C TYR A 35 -13.46 -0.83 -12.67
N VAL A 36 -13.64 -2.15 -12.56
CA VAL A 36 -13.63 -3.03 -13.75
C VAL A 36 -14.95 -2.92 -14.51
N THR A 37 -16.05 -2.55 -13.84
CA THR A 37 -17.40 -2.48 -14.43
C THR A 37 -17.81 -1.10 -14.93
N GLU A 38 -17.09 -0.01 -14.62
CA GLU A 38 -17.45 1.34 -15.10
C GLU A 38 -16.79 1.70 -16.45
N LEU A 39 -15.88 0.86 -16.97
CA LEU A 39 -15.31 1.04 -18.31
C LEU A 39 -16.17 0.41 -19.42
N ASP A 40 -17.20 -0.38 -19.07
CA ASP A 40 -17.96 -1.20 -20.04
C ASP A 40 -19.35 -0.63 -20.40
N ASP A 41 -19.56 0.69 -20.23
CA ASP A 41 -20.83 1.34 -20.63
C ASP A 41 -20.67 2.74 -21.25
N SER A 42 -19.49 3.06 -21.82
CA SER A 42 -19.34 4.21 -22.73
C SER A 42 -18.94 3.74 -24.13
N SER A 43 -19.88 3.05 -24.76
CA SER A 43 -19.86 2.76 -26.19
C SER A 43 -20.25 3.97 -27.04
N GLU A 44 -19.80 5.17 -26.70
CA GLU A 44 -19.94 6.35 -27.57
C GLU A 44 -18.69 7.25 -27.50
N GLU A 45 -17.90 7.17 -28.58
CA GLU A 45 -17.05 8.22 -29.15
C GLU A 45 -15.98 8.87 -28.25
N ASN A 46 -14.76 8.32 -28.29
CA ASN A 46 -13.55 9.14 -28.30
C ASN A 46 -12.59 8.63 -29.37
N SER A 47 -12.91 8.95 -30.62
CA SER A 47 -12.00 8.91 -31.76
C SER A 47 -10.97 10.03 -31.66
N TYR A 48 -9.96 9.88 -30.81
CA TYR A 48 -8.76 10.71 -30.87
C TYR A 48 -7.55 9.90 -30.42
N PHE A 49 -7.11 8.94 -31.22
CA PHE A 49 -5.70 8.51 -31.32
C PHE A 49 -5.59 7.60 -32.56
N GLU A 50 -5.70 8.19 -33.75
CA GLU A 50 -5.13 7.59 -34.96
C GLU A 50 -3.66 8.02 -35.05
N GLU A 51 -2.80 7.30 -34.34
CA GLU A 51 -1.43 7.05 -34.77
C GLU A 51 -1.12 5.62 -34.32
N TYR A 52 -0.71 4.76 -35.26
CA TYR A 52 -0.12 3.47 -34.95
C TYR A 52 1.19 3.71 -34.18
N ASP A 53 1.09 3.96 -32.88
CA ASP A 53 2.20 3.82 -31.95
C ASP A 53 2.00 2.46 -31.30
N ASP A 54 3.00 1.58 -31.41
CA ASP A 54 2.99 0.18 -31.01
C ASP A 54 2.20 -0.01 -29.71
N GLY A 55 0.91 -0.41 -29.84
CA GLY A 55 -0.11 -0.20 -28.81
C GLY A 55 0.45 -0.61 -27.46
N HIS A 56 0.58 0.35 -26.56
CA HIS A 56 1.30 0.11 -25.31
C HIS A 56 0.63 -1.08 -24.63
N VAL A 57 1.33 -2.21 -24.53
CA VAL A 57 0.81 -3.47 -23.96
C VAL A 57 0.15 -3.27 -22.59
N LEU A 58 0.47 -2.18 -21.89
CA LEU A 58 -0.17 -1.76 -20.65
C LEU A 58 -1.67 -1.42 -20.79
N ASP A 59 -2.11 -0.93 -21.94
CA ASP A 59 -3.53 -0.67 -22.25
C ASP A 59 -4.36 -1.96 -22.30
N ASP A 60 -3.72 -3.08 -22.67
CA ASP A 60 -4.34 -4.41 -22.65
C ASP A 60 -4.28 -5.07 -21.26
N ILE A 61 -3.58 -4.48 -20.27
CA ILE A 61 -3.54 -4.99 -18.89
C ILE A 61 -4.71 -4.41 -18.10
N GLU A 62 -5.83 -5.13 -18.16
CA GLU A 62 -7.06 -4.72 -17.49
C GLU A 62 -6.95 -4.68 -15.95
N THR A 63 -6.13 -5.55 -15.34
CA THR A 63 -6.10 -5.70 -13.88
C THR A 63 -4.72 -6.03 -13.29
N VAL A 64 -4.38 -5.34 -12.20
CA VAL A 64 -3.35 -5.70 -11.23
C VAL A 64 -4.00 -6.10 -9.92
N LYS A 65 -3.42 -7.07 -9.22
CA LYS A 65 -3.95 -7.62 -7.96
C LYS A 65 -2.94 -7.56 -6.83
N ASP A 66 -3.43 -7.68 -5.60
CA ASP A 66 -2.61 -7.73 -4.39
C ASP A 66 -1.70 -6.48 -4.24
N VAL A 67 -2.25 -5.28 -4.45
CA VAL A 67 -1.46 -4.04 -4.40
C VAL A 67 -1.15 -3.68 -2.95
N VAL A 68 0.14 -3.72 -2.61
CA VAL A 68 0.67 -3.39 -1.28
C VAL A 68 1.66 -2.24 -1.40
N ALA A 69 1.56 -1.27 -0.49
CA ALA A 69 2.55 -0.21 -0.34
C ALA A 69 3.33 -0.42 0.97
N PHE A 70 4.63 -0.15 0.91
CA PHE A 70 5.54 -0.23 2.05
C PHE A 70 6.19 1.12 2.31
N SER A 71 6.42 1.45 3.57
CA SER A 71 7.24 2.60 3.96
C SER A 71 8.06 2.28 5.22
N GLU A 72 9.08 3.08 5.48
CA GLU A 72 9.96 2.89 6.62
C GLU A 72 10.11 4.18 7.42
N ILE A 73 9.94 4.09 8.74
CA ILE A 73 10.32 5.14 9.68
C ILE A 73 11.76 4.86 10.11
N THR A 74 12.69 5.72 9.70
CA THR A 74 14.13 5.57 9.99
C THR A 74 14.64 6.59 11.00
N SER A 75 13.85 7.63 11.32
CA SER A 75 14.23 8.68 12.25
C SER A 75 13.08 9.15 13.13
N PHE A 76 13.42 9.64 14.33
CA PHE A 76 12.48 10.26 15.26
C PHE A 76 13.11 11.50 15.88
N LYS A 77 12.40 12.64 15.78
CA LYS A 77 12.87 13.97 16.23
C LYS A 77 14.26 14.36 15.69
N GLY A 78 14.51 14.08 14.41
CA GLY A 78 15.77 14.44 13.74
C GLY A 78 16.97 13.54 14.06
N LYS A 79 16.76 12.44 14.79
CA LYS A 79 17.80 11.44 15.08
C LYS A 79 17.43 10.11 14.43
N LEU A 80 18.40 9.47 13.76
CA LEU A 80 18.21 8.13 13.18
C LEU A 80 17.97 7.11 14.29
N LEU A 81 17.07 6.16 14.04
CA LEU A 81 16.80 5.07 14.99
C LEU A 81 18.05 4.19 15.21
N SER A 82 18.86 4.01 14.16
CA SER A 82 20.16 3.34 14.22
C SER A 82 21.11 3.96 15.27
N ASP A 83 21.02 5.28 15.46
CA ASP A 83 21.93 6.04 16.33
C ASP A 83 21.36 6.21 17.75
N MET A 84 20.15 5.73 18.01
CA MET A 84 19.54 5.76 19.33
C MET A 84 20.08 4.65 20.22
N GLU A 85 20.23 4.95 21.52
CA GLU A 85 20.54 3.90 22.48
C GLU A 85 19.33 2.96 22.61
N GLU A 86 19.61 1.68 22.83
CA GLU A 86 18.57 0.64 22.93
C GLU A 86 17.51 0.97 23.99
N LYS A 87 17.93 1.52 25.14
CA LYS A 87 17.03 1.94 26.22
C LYS A 87 16.01 2.99 25.77
N ASP A 88 16.41 3.90 24.88
CA ASP A 88 15.53 4.95 24.36
C ASP A 88 14.60 4.34 23.30
N ARG A 89 15.13 3.46 22.44
CA ARG A 89 14.33 2.73 21.42
C ARG A 89 13.19 1.94 22.04
N ILE A 90 13.45 1.20 23.12
CA ILE A 90 12.45 0.40 23.83
C ILE A 90 11.28 1.25 24.31
N ILE A 91 11.53 2.52 24.66
CA ILE A 91 10.49 3.45 25.10
C ILE A 91 9.78 4.07 23.89
N ILE A 92 10.52 4.57 22.90
CA ILE A 92 9.93 5.35 21.80
C ILE A 92 9.18 4.51 20.76
N ILE A 93 9.63 3.29 20.46
CA ILE A 93 9.02 2.45 19.42
C ILE A 93 7.54 2.16 19.72
N PRO A 94 7.14 1.72 20.94
CA PRO A 94 5.73 1.56 21.29
C PRO A 94 4.91 2.86 21.14
N HIS A 95 5.50 4.02 21.45
CA HIS A 95 4.82 5.31 21.27
C HIS A 95 4.60 5.64 19.80
N ILE A 96 5.57 5.37 18.93
CA ILE A 96 5.42 5.52 17.48
C ILE A 96 4.29 4.60 16.99
N ILE A 97 4.36 3.30 17.30
CA ILE A 97 3.37 2.31 16.86
C ILE A 97 1.95 2.69 17.31
N ASN A 98 1.77 3.07 18.57
CA ASN A 98 0.47 3.50 19.09
C ASN A 98 -0.06 4.74 18.37
N SER A 99 0.84 5.65 17.96
CA SER A 99 0.46 6.87 17.25
C SER A 99 0.05 6.62 15.80
N LEU A 100 0.49 5.51 15.17
CA LEU A 100 0.08 5.15 13.81
C LEU A 100 -1.44 4.94 13.68
N SER A 101 -2.11 4.57 14.78
CA SER A 101 -3.58 4.44 14.81
C SER A 101 -4.32 5.76 14.55
N LYS A 102 -3.64 6.91 14.65
CA LYS A 102 -4.20 8.24 14.45
C LYS A 102 -4.11 8.72 13.00
N LEU A 103 -3.43 7.98 12.12
CA LEU A 103 -3.37 8.31 10.70
C LEU A 103 -4.73 8.02 10.04
N ASP A 104 -5.16 8.91 9.14
CA ASP A 104 -6.37 8.69 8.33
C ASP A 104 -6.22 7.40 7.51
N ALA A 105 -5.06 7.23 6.88
CA ALA A 105 -4.64 5.99 6.24
C ALA A 105 -3.74 5.19 7.19
N ARG A 106 -4.34 4.46 8.14
CA ARG A 106 -3.60 3.58 9.06
C ARG A 106 -2.96 2.39 8.33
N PRO A 107 -1.67 2.06 8.58
CA PRO A 107 -1.07 0.82 8.09
C PRO A 107 -1.78 -0.41 8.66
N MET A 108 -1.77 -1.50 7.90
CA MET A 108 -2.38 -2.77 8.31
C MET A 108 -1.44 -3.65 9.11
N ALA A 109 -0.14 -3.56 8.83
CA ALA A 109 0.89 -4.29 9.53
C ALA A 109 2.16 -3.46 9.68
N TYR A 110 3.00 -3.85 10.62
CA TYR A 110 4.32 -3.28 10.82
C TYR A 110 5.33 -4.36 11.21
N THR A 111 6.61 -4.07 11.03
CA THR A 111 7.70 -4.83 11.65
C THR A 111 8.74 -3.87 12.19
N VAL A 112 9.43 -4.27 13.26
CA VAL A 112 10.43 -3.45 13.93
C VAL A 112 11.79 -4.09 13.68
N LYS A 113 12.71 -3.28 13.15
CA LYS A 113 14.13 -3.61 12.97
C LYS A 113 14.99 -2.73 13.88
N ASP A 114 16.28 -3.02 13.91
CA ASP A 114 17.24 -2.28 14.74
C ASP A 114 17.39 -0.82 14.30
N ASP A 115 17.17 -0.55 13.01
CA ASP A 115 17.40 0.74 12.35
C ASP A 115 16.13 1.36 11.73
N SER A 116 15.04 0.61 11.60
CA SER A 116 13.79 1.11 11.03
C SER A 116 12.53 0.43 11.57
N ILE A 117 11.38 1.09 11.39
CA ILE A 117 10.07 0.48 11.55
C ILE A 117 9.43 0.43 10.16
N LYS A 118 9.24 -0.77 9.61
CA LYS A 118 8.57 -0.94 8.32
C LYS A 118 7.07 -1.02 8.51
N LEU A 119 6.33 -0.40 7.60
CA LEU A 119 4.89 -0.31 7.61
C LEU A 119 4.34 -0.85 6.29
N ALA A 120 3.17 -1.48 6.33
CA ALA A 120 2.51 -2.05 5.16
C ALA A 120 1.04 -1.61 5.07
N TRP A 121 0.62 -1.17 3.88
CA TRP A 121 -0.77 -0.86 3.53
C TRP A 121 -1.23 -1.78 2.41
N TYR A 122 -2.42 -2.34 2.55
CA TYR A 122 -3.10 -3.03 1.45
C TYR A 122 -4.04 -2.03 0.78
N LEU A 123 -3.72 -1.62 -0.45
CA LEU A 123 -4.41 -0.53 -1.14
C LEU A 123 -5.65 -1.02 -1.88
N ASN A 124 -5.53 -2.11 -2.63
CA ASN A 124 -6.66 -2.71 -3.33
C ASN A 124 -6.41 -4.18 -3.67
N ASN A 125 -7.50 -4.95 -3.77
CA ASN A 125 -7.45 -6.34 -4.19
C ASN A 125 -7.30 -6.47 -5.72
N MET A 126 -7.98 -5.62 -6.49
CA MET A 126 -7.91 -5.57 -7.96
C MET A 126 -8.13 -4.14 -8.47
N MET A 127 -7.26 -3.64 -9.33
CA MET A 127 -7.40 -2.32 -9.97
C MET A 127 -6.80 -2.27 -11.38
N HIS A 128 -7.21 -1.30 -12.19
CA HIS A 128 -6.59 -1.05 -13.50
C HIS A 128 -5.17 -0.51 -13.34
N ILE A 129 -4.27 -0.82 -14.27
CA ILE A 129 -2.85 -0.43 -14.17
C ILE A 129 -2.65 1.10 -14.21
N TRP A 130 -3.45 1.80 -15.02
CA TRP A 130 -3.46 3.27 -15.06
C TRP A 130 -3.91 3.89 -13.72
N THR A 131 -4.94 3.35 -13.08
CA THR A 131 -5.35 3.81 -11.73
C THR A 131 -4.24 3.60 -10.69
N LEU A 132 -3.43 2.54 -10.83
CA LEU A 132 -2.29 2.33 -9.94
C LEU A 132 -1.23 3.41 -10.18
N SER A 133 -0.95 3.72 -11.44
CA SER A 133 -0.02 4.79 -11.81
C SER A 133 -0.46 6.13 -11.23
N ASP A 134 -1.74 6.48 -11.38
CA ASP A 134 -2.29 7.75 -10.88
C ASP A 134 -2.18 7.89 -9.35
N LEU A 135 -2.39 6.80 -8.61
CA LEU A 135 -2.22 6.79 -7.15
C LEU A 135 -0.80 7.20 -6.72
N PHE A 136 0.21 6.85 -7.51
CA PHE A 136 1.60 7.19 -7.22
C PHE A 136 2.02 8.55 -7.79
N ASP A 137 1.38 9.02 -8.87
CA ASP A 137 1.66 10.33 -9.44
C ASP A 137 1.15 11.46 -8.52
N VAL A 138 -0.03 11.28 -7.92
CA VAL A 138 -0.55 12.22 -6.90
C VAL A 138 0.30 12.23 -5.63
N ALA A 139 0.98 11.13 -5.30
CA ALA A 139 1.92 11.07 -4.15
C ALA A 139 3.25 11.80 -4.40
N SER A 140 3.49 12.27 -5.62
CA SER A 140 4.73 12.95 -6.05
C SER A 140 4.61 14.49 -6.06
N ILE A 141 3.43 15.02 -5.72
CA ILE A 141 3.17 16.47 -5.63
C ILE A 141 2.79 16.81 -4.17
N GLU A 142 3.79 16.97 -3.31
CA GLU A 142 3.76 17.83 -2.11
C GLU A 142 5.18 18.06 -1.56
#